data_AF-A0A2T7LZI9-F1
#
_entry.id   AF-A0A2T7LZI9-F1
#
_cell.length_a   1.000
_cell.length_b   1.000
_cell.length_c   1.000
_cell.angle_alpha   90.00
_cell.angle_beta   90.00
_cell.angle_gamma   90.00
#
_symmetry.space_group_name_H-M   'P 1'
#
loop_
_entity.id
_entity.type
_entity.pdbx_description
1 polymer ?
#
loop_
_entity_poly.entity_id
_entity_poly.type
_entity_poly.pdbx_seq_one_letter_code
_entity_poly.pdbx_strand_id
1 'polypeptide(L)'
;MTGDEAVRDGVRAGERAARRLAELGVCVLEPGLSDAEFDRIEAEYGIVFAPGHRGFLAAGLPVGRAAPPEEGESPRNPWPDWRDGDPDVIRERLGWPVEGMLFSVEHGCWLPGGRWGQRPADPAEAVAAARAALATVPRLIPLYGHRYLAAGAGKAVAPGRVVLSVVGADAIHYGRDLAEWVEREFEDPGSDRAWPEPAAGDRVPFWSDLAG
;
A
#
# COMPACT_ATOMS: atom_id res chain seq x y z
N MET A 1 20.15 12.11 -8.58
CA MET A 1 20.16 11.33 -7.34
C MET A 1 20.76 9.98 -7.64
N THR A 2 21.74 9.52 -6.86
CA THR A 2 22.26 8.15 -7.00
C THR A 2 21.26 7.15 -6.40
N GLY A 3 21.33 5.87 -6.77
CA GLY A 3 20.43 4.84 -6.21
C GLY A 3 20.46 4.79 -4.68
N ASP A 4 21.66 4.88 -4.09
CA ASP A 4 21.85 4.87 -2.63
C ASP A 4 21.23 6.07 -1.93
N GLU A 5 21.28 7.25 -2.56
CA GLU A 5 20.69 8.46 -2.01
C GLU A 5 19.16 8.38 -1.98
N ALA A 6 18.55 7.80 -3.04
CA ALA A 6 17.11 7.56 -3.10
C ALA A 6 16.65 6.55 -2.03
N VAL A 7 17.43 5.48 -1.81
CA VAL A 7 17.15 4.49 -0.75
C VAL A 7 17.20 5.16 0.62
N ARG A 8 18.28 5.89 0.94
CA ARG A 8 18.39 6.59 2.24
C ARG A 8 17.29 7.62 2.44
N ASP A 9 16.89 8.32 1.38
CA ASP A 9 15.82 9.31 1.47
C ASP A 9 14.45 8.66 1.71
N GLY A 10 14.19 7.51 1.06
CA GLY A 10 13.04 6.67 1.35
C GLY A 10 13.00 6.27 2.83
N VAL A 11 14.08 5.66 3.35
CA VAL A 11 14.18 5.25 4.77
C VAL A 11 13.87 6.43 5.71
N ARG A 12 14.53 7.58 5.52
CA ARG A 12 14.28 8.78 6.34
C ARG A 12 12.84 9.28 6.24
N ALA A 13 12.20 9.16 5.09
CA ALA A 13 10.79 9.53 4.95
C ALA A 13 9.89 8.63 5.79
N GLY A 14 10.13 7.32 5.77
CA GLY A 14 9.43 6.36 6.64
C GLY A 14 9.62 6.65 8.12
N GLU A 15 10.86 6.89 8.55
CA GLU A 15 11.17 7.23 9.95
C GLU A 15 10.47 8.52 10.42
N ARG A 16 10.35 9.53 9.54
CA ARG A 16 9.63 10.77 9.87
C ARG A 16 8.13 10.52 10.04
N ALA A 17 7.54 9.70 9.18
CA ALA A 17 6.14 9.34 9.28
C ALA A 17 5.83 8.53 10.56
N ALA A 18 6.69 7.57 10.93
CA ALA A 18 6.54 6.81 12.17
C ALA A 18 6.64 7.71 13.41
N ARG A 19 7.59 8.66 13.40
CA ARG A 19 7.70 9.69 14.45
C ARG A 19 6.43 10.54 14.54
N ARG A 20 5.91 11.01 13.41
CA ARG A 20 4.67 11.80 13.39
C ARG A 20 3.49 11.00 13.94
N LEU A 21 3.37 9.74 13.55
CA LEU A 21 2.32 8.85 14.04
C LEU A 21 2.41 8.65 15.56
N ALA A 22 3.63 8.53 16.11
CA ALA A 22 3.86 8.45 17.55
C ALA A 22 3.47 9.74 18.28
N GLU A 23 3.78 10.92 17.72
CA GLU A 23 3.38 12.21 18.27
C GLU A 23 1.86 12.39 18.34
N LEU A 24 1.13 11.88 17.33
CA LEU A 24 -0.32 11.94 17.28
C LEU A 24 -1.00 10.98 18.26
N GLY A 25 -0.36 9.89 18.66
CA GLY A 25 -0.90 8.94 19.64
C GLY A 25 -2.16 8.19 19.17
N VAL A 26 -2.37 8.09 17.86
CA VAL A 26 -3.59 7.51 17.25
C VAL A 26 -3.56 5.98 17.10
N CYS A 27 -2.40 5.36 17.34
CA CYS A 27 -2.22 3.91 17.26
C CYS A 27 -1.36 3.36 18.40
N VAL A 28 -1.49 2.07 18.68
CA VAL A 28 -0.58 1.33 19.54
C VAL A 28 0.68 1.04 18.74
N LEU A 29 1.81 1.58 19.19
CA LEU A 29 3.12 1.35 18.61
C LEU A 29 3.95 0.43 19.48
N GLU A 30 4.44 -0.65 18.88
CA GLU A 30 5.45 -1.52 19.44
C GLU A 30 6.86 -1.14 18.97
N PRO A 31 7.91 -1.70 19.61
CA PRO A 31 9.26 -1.64 19.05
C PRO A 31 9.25 -2.05 17.58
N GLY A 32 9.96 -1.28 16.76
CA GLY A 32 10.03 -1.50 15.33
C GLY A 32 10.65 -2.85 14.96
N LEU A 33 10.42 -3.28 13.73
CA LEU A 33 10.95 -4.52 13.19
C LEU A 33 12.47 -4.45 13.04
N SER A 34 13.14 -5.52 13.45
CA SER A 34 14.56 -5.76 13.18
C SER A 34 14.76 -6.26 11.74
N ASP A 35 15.99 -6.17 11.23
CA ASP A 35 16.34 -6.70 9.91
C ASP A 35 16.03 -8.20 9.78
N ALA A 36 16.26 -8.98 10.85
CA ALA A 36 15.95 -10.41 10.87
C ALA A 36 14.43 -10.69 10.79
N GLU A 37 13.60 -9.83 11.40
CA GLU A 37 12.15 -9.94 11.28
C GLU A 37 11.69 -9.58 9.87
N PHE A 38 12.23 -8.51 9.27
CA PHE A 38 11.93 -8.20 7.88
C PHE A 38 12.31 -9.35 6.94
N ASP A 39 13.51 -9.92 7.07
CA ASP A 39 13.97 -11.02 6.22
C ASP A 39 13.03 -12.23 6.34
N ARG A 40 12.57 -12.55 7.55
CA ARG A 40 11.57 -13.59 7.81
C ARG A 40 10.24 -13.29 7.10
N ILE A 41 9.71 -12.08 7.28
CA ILE A 41 8.42 -11.66 6.72
C ILE A 41 8.49 -11.65 5.18
N GLU A 42 9.55 -11.10 4.61
CA GLU A 42 9.78 -11.05 3.17
C GLU A 42 9.85 -12.45 2.56
N ALA A 43 10.56 -13.38 3.23
CA ALA A 43 10.62 -14.77 2.82
C ALA A 43 9.27 -15.50 2.97
N GLU A 44 8.53 -15.27 4.06
CA GLU A 44 7.26 -15.93 4.34
C GLU A 44 6.16 -15.55 3.35
N TYR A 45 6.09 -14.27 2.96
CA TYR A 45 5.02 -13.74 2.10
C TYR A 45 5.44 -13.47 0.65
N GLY A 46 6.71 -13.72 0.32
CA GLY A 46 7.27 -13.50 -1.02
C GLY A 46 7.16 -12.04 -1.47
N ILE A 47 7.43 -11.11 -0.55
CA ILE A 47 7.41 -9.66 -0.77
C ILE A 47 8.78 -9.06 -0.48
N VAL A 48 8.99 -7.84 -0.92
CA VAL A 48 10.14 -7.03 -0.52
C VAL A 48 9.61 -5.66 -0.13
N PHE A 49 9.87 -5.24 1.10
CA PHE A 49 9.50 -3.92 1.56
C PHE A 49 10.34 -2.85 0.85
N ALA A 50 9.68 -1.81 0.36
CA ALA A 50 10.39 -0.66 -0.18
C ALA A 50 11.13 0.10 0.94
N PRO A 51 12.18 0.89 0.63
CA PRO A 51 12.99 1.58 1.64
C PRO A 51 12.18 2.44 2.61
N GLY A 52 11.19 3.21 2.11
CA GLY A 52 10.28 3.97 2.97
C GLY A 52 9.44 3.11 3.91
N HIS A 53 8.99 1.95 3.43
CA HIS A 53 8.21 1.03 4.26
C HIS A 53 9.07 0.42 5.38
N ARG A 54 10.32 0.01 5.07
CA ARG A 54 11.26 -0.47 6.09
C ARG A 54 11.58 0.61 7.11
N GLY A 55 11.87 1.83 6.66
CA GLY A 55 12.15 2.95 7.57
C GLY A 55 10.99 3.26 8.51
N PHE A 56 9.74 3.13 8.03
CA PHE A 56 8.55 3.30 8.84
C PHE A 56 8.41 2.19 9.90
N LEU A 57 8.40 0.92 9.47
CA LEU A 57 8.18 -0.22 10.37
C LEU A 57 9.36 -0.48 11.32
N ALA A 58 10.59 -0.09 10.96
CA ALA A 58 11.77 -0.16 11.83
C ALA A 58 11.77 0.95 12.90
N ALA A 59 11.18 2.10 12.62
CA ALA A 59 11.08 3.21 13.57
C ALA A 59 9.96 3.00 14.62
N GLY A 60 8.91 2.25 14.26
CA GLY A 60 7.86 1.82 15.18
C GLY A 60 6.85 0.94 14.44
N LEU A 61 6.42 -0.16 15.07
CA LEU A 61 5.47 -1.09 14.47
C LEU A 61 4.05 -0.77 14.96
N PRO A 62 3.17 -0.22 14.10
CA PRO A 62 1.77 -0.05 14.46
C PRO A 62 1.05 -1.40 14.45
N VAL A 63 0.49 -1.79 15.60
CA VAL A 63 -0.18 -3.08 15.78
C VAL A 63 -1.68 -2.93 16.03
N GLY A 64 -2.18 -1.72 16.29
CA GLY A 64 -3.59 -1.51 16.63
C GLY A 64 -3.99 -0.04 16.73
N ARG A 65 -5.30 0.22 16.81
CA ARG A 65 -5.83 1.55 17.12
C ARG A 65 -5.57 1.90 18.59
N ALA A 66 -5.29 3.16 18.90
CA ALA A 66 -5.14 3.61 20.28
C ALA A 66 -6.48 3.65 21.04
N ALA A 67 -7.58 3.88 20.32
CA ALA A 67 -8.94 3.88 20.85
C ALA A 67 -9.82 2.83 20.13
N PRO A 68 -10.88 2.31 20.80
CA PRO A 68 -11.90 1.51 20.13
C PRO A 68 -12.51 2.26 18.94
N PRO A 69 -12.93 1.55 17.89
CA PRO A 69 -13.63 2.17 16.76
C PRO A 69 -14.90 2.86 17.23
N GLU A 70 -15.18 4.03 16.66
CA GLU A 70 -16.43 4.75 16.91
C GLU A 70 -17.64 3.99 16.34
N GLU A 71 -18.85 4.40 16.74
CA GLU A 71 -20.08 3.78 16.27
C GLU A 71 -20.21 3.95 14.74
N GLY A 72 -20.30 2.82 14.02
CA GLY A 72 -20.35 2.79 12.56
C GLY A 72 -19.01 2.55 11.86
N GLU A 73 -17.88 2.61 12.59
CA GLU A 73 -16.59 2.21 12.05
C GLU A 73 -16.45 0.68 11.98
N SER A 74 -15.59 0.22 11.07
CA SER A 74 -15.25 -1.20 10.99
C SER A 74 -14.60 -1.67 12.30
N PRO A 75 -15.06 -2.79 12.89
CA PRO A 75 -14.43 -3.37 14.07
C PRO A 75 -13.05 -3.97 13.75
N ARG A 76 -12.72 -4.14 12.46
CA ARG A 76 -11.44 -4.71 12.03
C ARG A 76 -10.32 -3.70 12.31
N ASN A 77 -9.25 -4.19 12.94
CA ASN A 77 -8.01 -3.43 13.07
C ASN A 77 -7.48 -3.06 11.66
N PRO A 78 -7.29 -1.78 11.30
CA PRO A 78 -6.79 -1.40 9.99
C PRO A 78 -5.30 -1.71 9.81
N TRP A 79 -4.53 -1.80 10.90
CA TRP A 79 -3.09 -2.05 10.86
C TRP A 79 -2.75 -3.52 10.58
N PRO A 80 -1.82 -3.80 9.65
CA PRO A 80 -1.23 -5.12 9.51
C PRO A 80 -0.18 -5.34 10.61
N ASP A 81 -0.49 -6.22 11.57
CA ASP A 81 0.49 -6.68 12.54
C ASP A 81 1.45 -7.69 11.88
N TRP A 82 2.60 -7.20 11.45
CA TRP A 82 3.62 -7.99 10.76
C TRP A 82 4.39 -8.94 11.68
N ARG A 83 4.32 -8.75 13.01
CA ARG A 83 5.06 -9.56 13.98
C ARG A 83 4.23 -10.75 14.42
N ASP A 84 3.03 -10.47 14.92
CA ASP A 84 2.17 -11.43 15.62
C ASP A 84 0.76 -11.55 15.00
N GLY A 85 0.53 -10.91 13.86
CA GLY A 85 -0.74 -11.00 13.14
C GLY A 85 -1.01 -12.40 12.58
N ASP A 86 -2.30 -12.72 12.46
CA ASP A 86 -2.77 -13.96 11.84
C ASP A 86 -2.24 -14.06 10.39
N PRO A 87 -1.45 -15.10 10.04
CA PRO A 87 -0.88 -15.26 8.71
C PRO A 87 -1.92 -15.28 7.59
N ASP A 88 -3.12 -15.81 7.84
CA ASP A 88 -4.17 -15.86 6.83
C ASP A 88 -4.78 -14.46 6.61
N VAL A 89 -4.90 -13.66 7.66
CA VAL A 89 -5.31 -12.25 7.57
C VAL A 89 -4.25 -11.42 6.81
N ILE A 90 -2.97 -11.68 7.01
CA ILE A 90 -1.90 -11.00 6.26
C ILE A 90 -1.94 -11.38 4.77
N ARG A 91 -2.10 -12.67 4.45
CA ARG A 91 -2.25 -13.14 3.06
C ARG A 91 -3.48 -12.54 2.39
N GLU A 92 -4.60 -12.49 3.09
CA GLU A 92 -5.84 -11.85 2.63
C GLU A 92 -5.59 -10.38 2.24
N ARG A 93 -4.98 -9.58 3.15
CA ARG A 93 -4.67 -8.16 2.90
C ARG A 93 -3.71 -7.94 1.73
N LEU A 94 -2.74 -8.84 1.57
CA LEU A 94 -1.81 -8.83 0.44
C LEU A 94 -2.51 -9.16 -0.89
N GLY A 95 -3.59 -9.95 -0.86
CA GLY A 95 -4.40 -10.33 -2.03
C GLY A 95 -5.42 -9.27 -2.43
N TRP A 96 -5.94 -8.50 -1.46
CA TRP A 96 -7.05 -7.56 -1.63
C TRP A 96 -6.98 -6.63 -2.85
N PRO A 97 -5.87 -5.95 -3.19
CA PRO A 97 -5.85 -5.08 -4.36
C PRO A 97 -6.12 -5.82 -5.67
N VAL A 98 -5.57 -7.03 -5.80
CA VAL A 98 -5.76 -7.87 -6.98
C VAL A 98 -7.17 -8.47 -6.98
N GLU A 99 -7.62 -8.99 -5.83
CA GLU A 99 -8.95 -9.58 -5.69
C GLU A 99 -10.06 -8.56 -5.96
N GLY A 100 -9.92 -7.33 -5.44
CA GLY A 100 -10.84 -6.24 -5.70
C GLY A 100 -10.92 -5.88 -7.19
N MET A 101 -9.78 -5.77 -7.87
CA MET A 101 -9.77 -5.53 -9.31
C MET A 101 -10.44 -6.66 -10.09
N LEU A 102 -10.15 -7.92 -9.74
CA LEU A 102 -10.76 -9.08 -10.40
C LEU A 102 -12.28 -9.14 -10.17
N PHE A 103 -12.74 -8.80 -8.97
CA PHE A 103 -14.16 -8.64 -8.67
C PHE A 103 -14.79 -7.54 -9.55
N SER A 104 -14.15 -6.38 -9.68
CA SER A 104 -14.64 -5.32 -10.58
C SER A 104 -14.68 -5.80 -12.04
N VAL A 105 -13.69 -6.58 -12.49
CA VAL A 105 -13.66 -7.17 -13.83
C VAL A 105 -14.81 -8.14 -14.04
N GLU A 106 -15.09 -9.02 -13.09
CA GLU A 106 -16.24 -9.93 -13.15
C GLU A 106 -17.56 -9.15 -13.35
N HIS A 107 -17.67 -7.97 -12.74
CA HIS A 107 -18.84 -7.09 -12.79
C HIS A 107 -18.80 -6.04 -13.92
N GLY A 108 -17.98 -6.27 -14.96
CA GLY A 108 -18.02 -5.50 -16.20
C GLY A 108 -16.99 -4.38 -16.31
N CYS A 109 -16.16 -4.14 -15.28
CA CYS A 109 -15.03 -3.23 -15.42
C CYS A 109 -14.01 -3.77 -16.43
N TRP A 110 -13.46 -2.89 -17.26
CA TRP A 110 -12.32 -3.22 -18.12
C TRP A 110 -11.47 -1.98 -18.32
N LEU A 111 -10.16 -2.12 -18.22
CA LEU A 111 -9.28 -0.95 -18.21
C LEU A 111 -9.44 -0.11 -19.47
N PRO A 112 -9.59 1.23 -19.31
CA PRO A 112 -9.70 2.13 -20.44
C PRO A 112 -8.38 2.18 -21.23
N GLY A 113 -8.46 2.64 -22.49
CA GLY A 113 -7.28 2.81 -23.34
C GLY A 113 -6.68 1.52 -23.92
N GLY A 114 -7.37 0.37 -23.80
CA GLY A 114 -6.98 -0.87 -24.46
C GLY A 114 -5.75 -1.56 -23.87
N ARG A 115 -5.34 -1.20 -22.64
CA ARG A 115 -4.16 -1.77 -21.97
C ARG A 115 -4.21 -3.29 -21.81
N TRP A 116 -5.40 -3.86 -21.68
CA TRP A 116 -5.65 -5.31 -21.64
C TRP A 116 -6.21 -5.87 -22.95
N GLY A 117 -6.20 -5.07 -24.02
CA GLY A 117 -6.85 -5.40 -25.28
C GLY A 117 -8.38 -5.39 -25.19
N GLN A 118 -9.02 -6.10 -26.11
CA GLN A 118 -10.48 -6.24 -26.12
C GLN A 118 -10.93 -7.16 -24.97
N ARG A 119 -11.96 -6.73 -24.25
CA ARG A 119 -12.59 -7.55 -23.21
C ARG A 119 -13.19 -8.82 -23.84
N PRO A 120 -12.86 -10.02 -23.32
CA PRO A 120 -13.56 -11.25 -23.68
C PRO A 120 -15.07 -11.16 -23.40
N ALA A 121 -15.89 -11.84 -24.21
CA ALA A 121 -17.33 -11.85 -24.02
C ALA A 121 -17.75 -12.71 -22.81
N ASP A 122 -17.02 -13.78 -22.53
CA ASP A 122 -17.21 -14.60 -21.34
C ASP A 122 -16.58 -13.92 -20.10
N PRO A 123 -17.35 -13.64 -19.03
CA PRO A 123 -16.81 -13.11 -17.78
C PRO A 123 -15.67 -13.93 -17.18
N ALA A 124 -15.72 -15.26 -17.28
CA ALA A 124 -14.65 -16.12 -16.74
C ALA A 124 -13.34 -15.94 -17.50
N GLU A 125 -13.41 -15.83 -18.83
CA GLU A 125 -12.25 -15.52 -19.68
C GLU A 125 -11.70 -14.12 -19.42
N ALA A 126 -12.57 -13.13 -19.18
CA ALA A 126 -12.16 -11.78 -18.83
C ALA A 126 -11.40 -11.74 -17.49
N VAL A 127 -11.89 -12.44 -16.47
CA VAL A 127 -11.22 -12.57 -15.16
C VAL A 127 -9.88 -13.30 -15.31
N ALA A 128 -9.81 -14.36 -16.12
CA ALA A 128 -8.57 -15.08 -16.37
C ALA A 128 -7.51 -14.19 -17.06
N ALA A 129 -7.92 -13.43 -18.08
CA ALA A 129 -7.05 -12.49 -18.77
C ALA A 129 -6.55 -11.37 -17.84
N ALA A 130 -7.45 -10.78 -17.03
CA ALA A 130 -7.08 -9.78 -16.04
C ALA A 130 -6.10 -10.33 -14.99
N ARG A 131 -6.31 -11.56 -14.51
CA ARG A 131 -5.41 -12.22 -13.55
C ARG A 131 -4.00 -12.41 -14.14
N ALA A 132 -3.92 -12.82 -15.40
CA ALA A 132 -2.64 -12.97 -16.08
C ALA A 132 -1.91 -11.62 -16.23
N ALA A 133 -2.63 -10.54 -16.55
CA ALA A 133 -2.05 -9.20 -16.62
C ALA A 133 -1.56 -8.71 -15.25
N LEU A 134 -2.39 -8.87 -14.21
CA LEU A 134 -2.07 -8.46 -12.83
C LEU A 134 -0.90 -9.24 -12.22
N ALA A 135 -0.60 -10.44 -12.69
CA ALA A 135 0.60 -11.17 -12.24
C ALA A 135 1.92 -10.47 -12.60
N THR A 136 1.88 -9.50 -13.52
CA THR A 136 3.06 -8.74 -13.97
C THR A 136 3.19 -7.34 -13.35
N VAL A 137 2.16 -6.88 -12.63
CA VAL A 137 2.14 -5.54 -12.05
C VAL A 137 2.87 -5.51 -10.71
N PRO A 138 3.41 -4.36 -10.27
CA PRO A 138 4.03 -4.25 -8.94
C PRO A 138 3.06 -4.70 -7.84
N ARG A 139 3.50 -5.62 -6.97
CA ARG A 139 2.71 -6.00 -5.80
C ARG A 139 2.55 -4.80 -4.87
N LEU A 140 1.37 -4.69 -4.27
CA LEU A 140 1.08 -3.70 -3.23
C LEU A 140 1.17 -4.36 -1.85
N ILE A 141 1.84 -3.69 -0.92
CA ILE A 141 2.01 -4.12 0.47
C ILE A 141 1.09 -3.25 1.34
N PRO A 142 0.22 -3.85 2.17
CA PRO A 142 -0.72 -3.11 3.00
C PRO A 142 0.04 -2.27 4.03
N LEU A 143 -0.44 -1.03 4.21
CA LEU A 143 0.07 -0.07 5.19
C LEU A 143 -0.97 0.19 6.28
N TYR A 144 -2.21 0.49 5.89
CA TYR A 144 -3.32 0.81 6.79
C TYR A 144 -4.65 0.68 6.04
N GLY A 145 -5.59 -0.18 6.45
CA GLY A 145 -6.87 -0.32 5.76
C GLY A 145 -6.70 -0.60 4.25
N HIS A 146 -7.21 0.29 3.40
CA HIS A 146 -7.06 0.25 1.95
C HIS A 146 -5.86 1.05 1.42
N ARG A 147 -4.89 1.38 2.28
CA ARG A 147 -3.66 2.10 1.93
C ARG A 147 -2.53 1.12 1.68
N TYR A 148 -1.77 1.39 0.63
CA TYR A 148 -0.72 0.50 0.16
C TYR A 148 0.53 1.28 -0.27
N LEU A 149 1.67 0.61 -0.15
CA LEU A 149 2.92 0.97 -0.81
C LEU A 149 3.26 -0.09 -1.85
N ALA A 150 3.91 0.30 -2.94
CA ALA A 150 4.47 -0.67 -3.88
C ALA A 150 5.63 -1.45 -3.24
N ALA A 151 5.68 -2.75 -3.49
CA ALA A 151 6.81 -3.59 -3.13
C ALA A 151 8.09 -3.13 -3.85
N GLY A 152 9.24 -3.33 -3.21
CA GLY A 152 10.54 -3.09 -3.85
C GLY A 152 10.79 -4.12 -4.96
N ALA A 153 11.10 -3.67 -6.17
CA ALA A 153 11.46 -4.59 -7.26
C ALA A 153 12.59 -4.04 -8.16
N GLY A 154 13.63 -4.85 -8.35
CA GLY A 154 14.62 -4.68 -9.43
C GLY A 154 15.58 -3.48 -9.34
N LYS A 155 16.28 -3.19 -10.45
CA LYS A 155 17.36 -2.16 -10.55
C LYS A 155 16.90 -0.71 -10.38
N ALA A 156 15.60 -0.46 -10.29
CA ALA A 156 15.02 0.84 -9.94
C ALA A 156 14.09 0.61 -8.75
N VAL A 157 14.67 0.48 -7.56
CA VAL A 157 13.91 0.42 -6.31
C VAL A 157 13.13 1.72 -6.21
N ALA A 158 11.82 1.67 -6.47
CA ALA A 158 10.95 2.78 -6.14
C ALA A 158 11.13 3.05 -4.64
N PRO A 159 11.38 4.30 -4.22
CA PRO A 159 11.73 4.59 -2.84
C PRO A 159 10.61 4.25 -1.84
N GLY A 160 9.42 3.86 -2.31
CA GLY A 160 8.30 3.44 -1.48
C GLY A 160 7.65 4.61 -0.76
N ARG A 161 7.51 5.74 -1.46
CA ARG A 161 7.05 7.01 -0.89
C ARG A 161 5.56 7.16 -1.06
N VAL A 162 5.08 7.03 -2.30
CA VAL A 162 3.69 7.30 -2.64
C VAL A 162 2.77 6.27 -2.00
N VAL A 163 1.85 6.77 -1.17
CA VAL A 163 0.80 5.96 -0.56
C VAL A 163 -0.39 5.97 -1.51
N LEU A 164 -0.78 4.79 -1.97
CA LEU A 164 -1.96 4.59 -2.78
C LEU A 164 -3.11 4.17 -1.89
N SER A 165 -4.32 4.62 -2.23
CA SER A 165 -5.54 3.96 -1.77
C SER A 165 -6.14 3.20 -2.92
N VAL A 166 -6.47 1.93 -2.73
CA VAL A 166 -7.01 1.07 -3.81
C VAL A 166 -8.23 0.33 -3.31
N VAL A 167 -9.36 0.48 -4.03
CA VAL A 167 -10.62 -0.23 -3.75
C VAL A 167 -11.24 -0.67 -5.07
N GLY A 168 -11.29 -1.99 -5.30
CA GLY A 168 -11.79 -2.53 -6.55
C GLY A 168 -10.88 -2.14 -7.73
N ALA A 169 -11.48 -1.49 -8.74
CA ALA A 169 -10.77 -0.92 -9.88
C ALA A 169 -10.42 0.57 -9.75
N ASP A 170 -10.72 1.18 -8.59
CA ASP A 170 -10.42 2.57 -8.30
C ASP A 170 -9.14 2.70 -7.48
N ALA A 171 -8.32 3.71 -7.82
CA ALA A 171 -7.13 4.05 -7.06
C ALA A 171 -7.00 5.57 -6.97
N ILE A 172 -6.43 6.05 -5.86
CA ILE A 172 -6.01 7.44 -5.71
C ILE A 172 -4.61 7.49 -5.13
N HIS A 173 -3.84 8.50 -5.53
CA HIS A 173 -2.67 8.91 -4.77
C HIS A 173 -3.19 9.54 -3.49
N TYR A 174 -3.02 8.86 -2.36
CA TYR A 174 -3.52 9.36 -1.10
C TYR A 174 -2.49 10.27 -0.41
N GLY A 175 -1.20 9.99 -0.59
CA GLY A 175 -0.10 10.86 -0.16
C GLY A 175 1.10 10.74 -1.10
N ARG A 176 1.82 11.85 -1.32
CA ARG A 176 3.07 11.83 -2.10
C ARG A 176 4.19 11.11 -1.37
N ASP A 177 4.12 11.13 -0.04
CA ASP A 177 4.95 10.36 0.85
C ASP A 177 4.17 9.84 2.06
N LEU A 178 4.83 9.06 2.90
CA LEU A 178 4.26 8.53 4.14
C LEU A 178 3.91 9.63 5.15
N ALA A 179 4.60 10.78 5.16
CA ALA A 179 4.32 11.85 6.11
C ALA A 179 3.01 12.57 5.74
N GLU A 180 2.84 12.91 4.46
CA GLU A 180 1.58 13.49 3.96
C GLU A 180 0.40 12.52 4.12
N TRP A 181 0.64 11.20 3.98
CA TRP A 181 -0.39 10.21 4.31
C TRP A 181 -0.79 10.27 5.79
N VAL A 182 0.17 10.32 6.73
CA VAL A 182 -0.14 10.41 8.17
C VAL A 182 -0.99 11.66 8.46
N GLU A 183 -0.62 12.81 7.90
CA GLU A 183 -1.38 14.06 8.05
C GLU A 183 -2.83 13.91 7.54
N ARG A 184 -3.00 13.37 6.32
CA ARG A 184 -4.33 13.21 5.69
C ARG A 184 -5.20 12.17 6.38
N GLU A 185 -4.60 11.09 6.87
CA GLU A 185 -5.35 9.99 7.49
C GLU A 185 -5.74 10.30 8.94
N PHE A 186 -4.89 11.02 9.69
CA PHE A 186 -5.04 11.12 11.15
C PHE A 186 -5.19 12.54 11.71
N GLU A 187 -4.84 13.59 10.95
CA GLU A 187 -5.01 14.98 11.43
C GLU A 187 -6.23 15.66 10.81
N ASP A 188 -6.47 15.44 9.52
CA ASP A 188 -7.56 16.06 8.77
C ASP A 188 -8.30 15.04 7.88
N PRO A 189 -8.88 13.98 8.50
CA PRO A 189 -9.55 12.92 7.76
C PRO A 189 -10.78 13.48 7.03
N GLY A 190 -10.85 13.23 5.72
CA GLY A 190 -11.99 13.66 4.90
C GLY A 190 -11.95 15.13 4.46
N SER A 191 -10.80 15.80 4.57
CA SER A 191 -10.64 17.14 4.00
C SER A 191 -10.96 17.18 2.50
N ASP A 192 -11.56 18.27 2.03
CA ASP A 192 -11.84 18.54 0.61
C ASP A 192 -10.55 18.87 -0.20
N ARG A 193 -9.37 18.56 0.35
CA ARG A 193 -8.09 18.77 -0.32
C ARG A 193 -8.01 17.84 -1.53
N ALA A 194 -7.72 18.42 -2.68
CA ALA A 194 -7.42 17.66 -3.88
C ALA A 194 -6.38 16.57 -3.60
N TRP A 195 -6.58 15.40 -4.21
CA TRP A 195 -5.62 14.32 -4.18
C TRP A 195 -4.31 14.79 -4.83
N PRO A 196 -3.16 14.53 -4.19
CA PRO A 196 -1.92 15.05 -4.67
C PRO A 196 -1.42 14.25 -5.87
N GLU A 197 -0.80 14.93 -6.82
CA GLU A 197 -0.11 14.28 -7.93
C GLU A 197 1.36 14.04 -7.55
N PRO A 198 1.85 12.78 -7.53
CA PRO A 198 3.26 12.50 -7.26
C PRO A 198 4.17 12.91 -8.42
N ALA A 199 5.46 13.01 -8.15
CA ALA A 199 6.43 13.21 -9.23
C ALA A 199 6.38 12.01 -10.20
N ALA A 200 6.60 12.25 -11.48
CA ALA A 200 6.52 11.19 -12.51
C ALA A 200 7.40 9.97 -12.21
N GLY A 201 8.54 10.16 -11.54
CA GLY A 201 9.45 9.08 -11.13
C GLY A 201 8.98 8.25 -9.93
N ASP A 202 7.99 8.73 -9.18
CA ASP A 202 7.42 8.06 -8.00
C ASP A 202 6.09 7.36 -8.30
N ARG A 203 5.53 7.52 -9.51
CA ARG A 203 4.32 6.83 -9.95
C ARG A 203 4.57 5.32 -9.97
N VAL A 204 3.64 4.57 -9.38
CA VAL A 204 3.65 3.10 -9.38
C VAL A 204 3.04 2.63 -10.70
N PRO A 205 3.80 1.89 -11.55
CA PRO A 205 3.27 1.35 -12.80
C PRO A 205 1.97 0.60 -12.57
N PHE A 206 1.04 0.73 -13.54
CA PHE A 206 -0.33 0.22 -13.48
C PHE A 206 -1.22 0.93 -12.44
N TRP A 207 -0.88 0.90 -11.15
CA TRP A 207 -1.76 1.42 -10.10
C TRP A 207 -1.94 2.93 -10.14
N SER A 208 -0.89 3.67 -10.48
CA SER A 208 -1.01 5.13 -10.66
C SER A 208 -1.80 5.51 -11.90
N ASP A 209 -1.91 4.64 -12.91
CA ASP A 209 -2.73 4.93 -14.10
C ASP A 209 -4.24 4.79 -13.81
N LEU A 210 -4.61 4.06 -12.75
CA LEU A 210 -5.99 4.01 -12.25
C LEU A 210 -6.37 5.27 -11.49
N ALA A 211 -5.38 5.94 -10.88
CA ALA A 211 -5.52 7.24 -10.26
C ALA A 211 -5.53 8.33 -11.34
N GLY A 212 -6.73 8.64 -11.82
CA GLY A 212 -6.99 9.63 -12.87
C GLY A 212 -8.14 10.56 -12.51
#